data_AF-A0A5N6D3V3-F1
#
_entry.id   AF-A0A5N6D3V3-F1
#
_cell.length_a   1.000
_cell.length_b   1.000
_cell.length_c   1.000
_cell.angle_alpha   90.00
_cell.angle_beta   90.00
_cell.angle_gamma   90.00
#
_symmetry.space_group_name_H-M   'P 1'
#
loop_
_entity.id
_entity.type
_entity.pdbx_description
1 polymer ?
#
loop_
_entity_poly.entity_id
_entity_poly.type
_entity_poly.pdbx_seq_one_letter_code
_entity_poly.pdbx_strand_id
1 'polypeptide(L)' 'MATNKELPEFDVIIVGAGISGINFAYRMQERNPELSYCILESRHEIGGTWSLFQYPG' A
#
# COMPACT_ATOMS: atom_id res chain seq x y z
N MET A 1 12.79 -29.67 9.61
CA MET A 1 13.49 -28.37 9.64
C MET A 1 12.57 -27.36 8.97
N ALA A 2 12.05 -26.39 9.73
CA ALA A 2 11.25 -25.31 9.15
C ALA A 2 12.20 -24.42 8.34
N THR A 3 11.89 -24.21 7.06
CA THR A 3 12.56 -23.20 6.24
C THR A 3 12.23 -21.83 6.82
N ASN A 4 13.23 -21.15 7.39
CA ASN A 4 13.09 -19.73 7.69
C ASN A 4 12.91 -19.01 6.35
N LYS A 5 11.69 -18.54 6.09
CA LYS A 5 11.38 -17.74 4.93
C LYS A 5 11.84 -16.32 5.23
N GLU A 6 12.91 -15.87 4.58
CA GLU A 6 13.25 -14.45 4.60
C GLU A 6 12.06 -13.67 4.02
N LEU A 7 11.50 -12.79 4.85
CA LEU A 7 10.43 -11.91 4.42
C LEU A 7 11.07 -10.72 3.70
N PRO A 8 10.43 -10.17 2.66
CA PRO A 8 10.90 -8.94 2.06
C PRO A 8 10.95 -7.83 3.12
N GLU A 9 12.11 -7.17 3.24
CA GLU A 9 12.28 -5.98 4.07
C GLU A 9 11.86 -4.75 3.26
N PHE A 10 11.16 -3.83 3.91
CA PHE A 10 10.71 -2.57 3.32
C PHE A 10 11.05 -1.41 4.28
N ASP A 11 11.51 -0.29 3.75
CA ASP A 11 11.80 0.91 4.55
C ASP A 11 10.51 1.57 5.07
N VAL A 12 9.42 1.48 4.30
CA VAL A 12 8.13 2.08 4.63
C VAL A 12 6.97 1.11 4.38
N ILE A 13 6.08 0.99 5.36
CA ILE A 13 4.80 0.30 5.20
C ILE A 13 3.67 1.33 5.16
N ILE A 14 2.89 1.29 4.08
CA ILE A 14 1.72 2.13 3.87
C ILE A 14 0.48 1.28 4.12
N VAL A 15 -0.35 1.67 5.09
CA VAL A 15 -1.60 0.94 5.41
C VAL A 15 -2.77 1.64 4.74
N GLY A 16 -3.42 0.93 3.82
CA GLY A 16 -4.57 1.37 3.03
C GLY A 16 -4.21 1.81 1.61
N ALA A 17 -4.87 1.21 0.62
CA ALA A 17 -4.75 1.56 -0.80
C ALA A 17 -5.89 2.50 -1.27
N GLY A 18 -6.24 3.46 -0.42
CA GLY A 18 -7.05 4.63 -0.81
C GLY A 18 -6.21 5.70 -1.50
N ILE A 19 -6.86 6.78 -1.94
CA ILE A 19 -6.19 7.90 -2.64
C ILE A 19 -4.98 8.43 -1.86
N SER A 20 -5.11 8.60 -0.53
CA SER A 20 -4.02 9.10 0.30
C SER A 20 -2.81 8.16 0.32
N GLY A 21 -3.02 6.84 0.44
CA GLY A 21 -1.93 5.86 0.45
C GLY A 21 -1.24 5.75 -0.90
N ILE A 22 -2.02 5.75 -1.99
CA ILE A 22 -1.48 5.74 -3.37
C ILE A 22 -0.69 7.02 -3.66
N ASN A 23 -1.23 8.19 -3.29
CA ASN A 23 -0.52 9.45 -3.49
C ASN A 23 0.76 9.53 -2.64
N PHE A 24 0.75 9.01 -1.42
CA PHE A 24 1.95 8.94 -0.60
C PHE A 24 3.02 8.07 -1.27
N ALA A 25 2.66 6.87 -1.73
CA ALA A 25 3.56 5.98 -2.47
C ALA A 25 4.18 6.66 -3.70
N TYR A 26 3.35 7.34 -4.51
CA TYR A 26 3.81 8.10 -5.67
C TYR A 26 4.81 9.21 -5.29
N ARG A 27 4.49 10.01 -4.27
CA ARG A 27 5.38 11.10 -3.81
C ARG A 27 6.66 10.58 -3.19
N MET A 28 6.61 9.43 -2.54
CA MET A 28 7.80 8.78 -1.99
C MET A 28 8.72 8.31 -3.12
N GLN A 29 8.18 7.66 -4.15
CA GLN A 29 8.97 7.30 -5.34
C GLN A 29 9.60 8.51 -6.04
N GLU A 30 8.86 9.63 -6.12
CA GLU A 30 9.34 10.87 -6.74
C GLU A 30 10.49 11.52 -5.95
N ARG A 31 10.41 11.51 -4.61
CA ARG A 31 11.33 12.26 -3.73
C ARG A 31 12.46 11.42 -3.13
N ASN A 32 12.23 10.12 -2.99
CA ASN A 32 13.08 9.15 -2.30
C ASN A 32 13.13 7.84 -3.11
N PRO A 33 13.67 7.86 -4.34
CA PRO A 33 13.69 6.70 -5.22
C PRO A 33 14.49 5.51 -4.66
N GLU A 34 15.35 5.73 -3.66
CA GLU A 34 16.12 4.73 -2.95
C GLU A 34 15.33 3.93 -1.91
N LEU A 35 14.22 4.48 -1.41
CA LEU A 35 13.42 3.83 -0.37
C LEU A 35 12.45 2.82 -0.97
N SER A 36 12.44 1.62 -0.39
CA SER A 36 11.50 0.56 -0.69
C SER A 36 10.23 0.69 0.15
N TYR A 37 9.09 0.30 -0.41
CA TYR A 37 7.83 0.33 0.33
C TYR A 37 6.87 -0.80 -0.08
N CYS A 38 5.94 -1.10 0.84
CA CYS A 38 4.81 -1.97 0.59
C CYS A 38 3.50 -1.26 0.98
N ILE A 39 2.46 -1.42 0.15
CA ILE A 39 1.10 -1.00 0.51
C ILE A 39 0.30 -2.23 0.92
N LEU A 40 -0.26 -2.22 2.12
CA LEU A 40 -1.16 -3.25 2.61
C LEU A 40 -2.60 -2.73 2.58
N GLU A 41 -3.46 -3.39 1.81
CA GLU A 41 -4.89 -3.13 1.77
C GLU A 41 -5.64 -4.35 2.30
N SER A 42 -6.56 -4.11 3.23
CA SER A 42 -7.42 -5.14 3.83
C SER A 42 -8.40 -5.74 2.83
N ARG A 43 -8.76 -4.96 1.81
CA ARG A 43 -9.74 -5.33 0.79
C ARG A 43 -9.10 -5.98 -0.42
N HIS A 44 -9.93 -6.66 -1.19
CA HIS A 44 -9.54 -7.34 -2.43
C HIS A 44 -9.29 -6.37 -3.61
N GLU A 45 -9.58 -5.08 -3.43
CA GLU A 45 -9.50 -4.04 -4.45
C GLU A 45 -8.95 -2.73 -3.85
N ILE A 46 -8.32 -1.92 -4.69
CA ILE A 46 -7.85 -0.58 -4.34
C ILE A 46 -9.02 0.43 -4.36
N GLY A 47 -8.81 1.63 -3.81
CA GLY A 47 -9.74 2.76 -3.92
C GLY A 47 -10.23 3.31 -2.58
N GLY A 48 -10.08 2.56 -1.49
CA GLY A 48 -10.47 2.97 -0.14
C GLY A 48 -11.97 3.29 -0.06
N THR A 49 -12.32 4.50 0.37
CA THR A 49 -13.71 5.01 0.44
C THR A 49 -14.47 4.76 -0.87
N TRP A 50 -13.84 4.97 -2.03
CA TRP A 50 -14.50 4.91 -3.33
C TRP A 50 -14.81 3.49 -3.81
N SER A 51 -14.04 2.50 -3.36
CA SER A 51 -14.40 1.10 -3.59
C SER A 51 -15.38 0.59 -2.54
N LEU A 52 -15.52 1.25 -1.38
CA LEU A 52 -16.39 0.81 -0.28
C LEU A 52 -17.82 1.27 -0.47
N PHE A 53 -17.97 2.55 -0.75
CA PHE A 53 -19.27 3.19 -0.78
C PHE A 53 -19.79 3.18 -2.22
N GLN A 54 -20.52 2.12 -2.55
CA GLN A 54 -21.19 1.92 -3.83
C GLN A 54 -22.71 2.04 -3.70
N TYR A 55 -23.18 3.00 -2.91
CA TYR A 55 -24.60 3.30 -2.86
C TYR A 55 -25.02 4.08 -4.12
N PRO A 56 -26.29 3.99 -4.55
CA PRO A 56 -26.79 4.82 -5.65
C PRO A 56 -26.83 6.29 -5.21
N GLY A 57 -26.06 7.15 -5.90
CA GLY A 57 -26.17 8.61 -5.84
C GLY A 57 -25.90 9.23 -4.48
#